data_AF-A0A7X9B5G5-F1
#
_entry.id   AF-A0A7X9B5G5-F1
#
_cell.length_a   1.000
_cell.length_b   1.000
_cell.length_c   1.000
_cell.angle_alpha   90.00
_cell.angle_beta   90.00
_cell.angle_gamma   90.00
#
_symmetry.space_group_name_H-M   'P 1'
#
loop_
_entity.id
_entity.type
_entity.pdbx_description
1 polymer ?
#
loop_
_entity_poly.entity_id
_entity_poly.type
_entity_poly.pdbx_seq_one_letter_code
_entity_poly.pdbx_strand_id
1 'polypeptide(L)' 'DAKNIPKDGWGNDFQYSVPGQDNMPFDIISYGGDKSSGGTGYNEDISCWN' A
#
# COMPACT_ATOMS: atom_id res chain seq x y z
N ASP A 1 10.53 3.71 22.02
CA ASP A 1 10.64 2.72 20.93
C ASP A 1 9.85 3.20 19.73
N ALA A 2 10.52 3.64 18.66
CA ALA A 2 9.84 3.89 17.40
C ALA A 2 9.24 2.56 16.94
N LYS A 3 7.91 2.49 16.78
CA LYS A 3 7.26 1.31 16.19
C LYS A 3 7.85 1.14 14.80
N ASN A 4 8.74 0.17 14.63
CA ASN A 4 9.32 -0.18 13.34
C ASN A 4 8.19 -0.76 12.49
N ILE A 5 7.59 0.08 11.64
CA ILE A 5 6.60 -0.36 10.67
C ILE A 5 7.37 -1.18 9.62
N PRO A 6 6.94 -2.43 9.34
CA PRO A 6 7.56 -3.21 8.29
C PRO A 6 7.35 -2.51 6.95
N LYS A 7 8.35 -2.62 6.09
CA LYS A 7 8.22 -2.20 4.70
C LYS A 7 7.43 -3.24 3.90
N ASP A 8 6.93 -2.85 2.75
CA ASP A 8 6.35 -3.77 1.78
C ASP A 8 7.38 -4.80 1.26
N GLY A 9 6.93 -5.73 0.41
CA GLY A 9 7.78 -6.75 -0.21
C GLY A 9 8.89 -6.18 -1.12
N TRP A 10 8.83 -4.89 -1.45
CA TRP A 10 9.77 -4.16 -2.31
C TRP A 10 10.66 -3.17 -1.54
N GLY A 11 10.53 -3.10 -0.22
CA GLY A 11 11.30 -2.21 0.63
C GLY A 11 10.82 -0.74 0.61
N ASN A 12 9.56 -0.50 0.24
CA ASN A 12 8.88 0.79 0.32
C ASN A 12 7.98 0.87 1.55
N ASP A 13 7.62 2.10 1.92
CA ASP A 13 6.66 2.36 2.97
C ASP A 13 5.24 2.22 2.42
N PHE A 14 4.35 1.62 3.21
CA PHE A 14 2.92 1.54 2.87
C PHE A 14 2.30 2.94 2.84
N GLN A 15 1.38 3.17 1.91
CA GLN A 15 0.55 4.36 1.91
C GLN A 15 -0.70 4.18 2.74
N TYR A 16 -0.94 5.15 3.62
CA TYR A 16 -2.12 5.21 4.47
C TYR A 16 -3.00 6.39 4.05
N SER A 17 -4.29 6.14 3.84
CA SER A 17 -5.26 7.17 3.44
C SER A 17 -6.54 7.13 4.28
N VAL A 18 -7.07 8.31 4.61
CA VAL A 18 -8.38 8.51 5.25
C VAL A 18 -9.06 9.74 4.62
N PRO A 19 -10.27 9.63 4.06
CA PRO A 19 -11.05 8.39 3.88
C PRO A 19 -10.33 7.40 2.96
N GLY A 20 -10.63 6.10 3.13
CA GLY A 20 -10.12 5.05 2.24
C GLY A 20 -10.79 5.10 0.87
N GLN A 21 -10.29 4.31 -0.07
CA GLN A 21 -10.93 4.11 -1.37
C GLN A 21 -12.22 3.27 -1.23
N ASP A 22 -13.09 3.30 -2.24
CA ASP A 22 -14.30 2.46 -2.32
C ASP A 22 -15.21 2.48 -1.07
N ASN A 23 -15.38 3.66 -0.47
CA ASN A 23 -16.14 3.88 0.77
C ASN A 23 -15.58 3.15 2.00
N MET A 24 -14.30 2.76 2.00
CA MET A 24 -13.62 2.23 3.17
C MET A 24 -13.26 3.36 4.17
N PRO A 25 -13.26 3.06 5.48
CA PRO A 25 -12.94 4.07 6.49
C PRO A 25 -11.48 4.55 6.43
N PHE A 26 -10.59 3.67 5.99
CA PHE A 26 -9.17 3.93 5.76
C PHE A 26 -8.68 2.97 4.68
N ASP A 27 -7.49 3.22 4.13
CA ASP A 27 -6.82 2.29 3.23
C ASP A 27 -5.33 2.22 3.54
N ILE A 28 -4.74 1.04 3.34
CA ILE A 28 -3.31 0.78 3.44
C ILE A 28 -2.89 0.09 2.14
N ILE A 29 -2.14 0.79 1.29
CA ILE A 29 -1.78 0.33 -0.06
C ILE A 29 -0.26 0.21 -0.21
N SER A 30 0.19 -0.85 -0.88
CA SER A 30 1.53 -1.03 -1.42
C SER A 30 1.49 -0.91 -2.93
N TYR A 31 2.17 0.08 -3.52
CA TYR A 31 2.20 0.34 -4.96
C TYR A 31 3.17 -0.57 -5.75
N GLY A 32 3.31 -1.83 -5.32
CA GLY A 32 4.24 -2.77 -5.95
C GLY A 32 5.69 -2.28 -6.12
N GLY A 33 6.38 -2.85 -7.11
CA GLY A 33 7.78 -2.54 -7.40
C GLY A 33 8.03 -1.18 -8.06
N ASP A 34 7.03 -0.57 -8.70
CA ASP A 34 7.18 0.70 -9.42
C ASP A 34 6.83 1.94 -8.58
N LYS A 35 6.25 1.74 -7.40
CA LYS A 35 5.86 2.80 -6.46
C LYS A 35 4.81 3.75 -7.02
N SER A 36 4.02 3.28 -7.98
CA SER A 36 2.98 4.06 -8.64
C SER A 36 1.67 3.27 -8.65
N SER A 37 0.54 3.97 -8.59
CA SER A 37 -0.77 3.34 -8.75
C SER A 37 -0.91 2.67 -10.11
N GLY A 38 -1.51 1.48 -10.14
CA GLY A 38 -1.74 0.66 -11.31
C GLY A 38 -0.77 -0.52 -11.36
N GLY A 39 -0.34 -0.89 -12.56
CA GLY A 39 0.57 -2.01 -12.75
C GLY A 39 -0.12 -3.38 -12.70
N THR A 40 0.64 -4.42 -13.06
CA THR A 40 0.21 -5.83 -12.99
C THR A 40 1.41 -6.69 -12.62
N GLY A 41 1.16 -7.88 -12.07
CA GLY A 41 2.22 -8.80 -11.66
C GLY A 41 3.13 -8.19 -10.59
N TYR A 42 4.42 -7.99 -10.89
CA TYR A 42 5.40 -7.47 -9.92
C TYR A 42 5.15 -6.01 -9.49
N ASN A 43 4.40 -5.25 -10.30
CA ASN A 43 4.04 -3.87 -10.02
C ASN A 43 2.58 -3.73 -9.61
N GLU A 44 1.89 -4.83 -9.31
CA GLU A 44 0.48 -4.76 -8.92
C GLU A 44 0.31 -4.10 -7.54
N ASP A 45 -0.66 -3.20 -7.46
CA ASP A 45 -1.09 -2.58 -6.21
C ASP A 45 -1.72 -3.62 -5.28
N ILE A 46 -1.31 -3.62 -4.01
CA ILE A 46 -1.88 -4.47 -2.97
C ILE A 46 -2.51 -3.58 -1.90
N SER A 47 -3.81 -3.70 -1.68
CA SER A 47 -4.55 -2.96 -0.66
C SER A 47 -4.85 -3.87 0.53
N CYS A 48 -5.00 -3.30 1.73
CA CYS A 48 -5.47 -4.07 2.88
C CYS A 48 -6.90 -4.62 2.73
N TRP A 49 -7.63 -4.17 1.71
CA TRP A 49 -8.98 -4.63 1.40
C TRP A 49 -9.06 -5.63 0.24
N ASN A 50 -7.98 -5.80 -0.55
CA ASN A 50 -7.94 -6.67 -1.73
C ASN A 50 -6.60 -7.37 -1.92
#